data_AF-A0A955QPM2-F1
#
_entry.id   AF-A0A955QPM2-F1
#
_cell.length_a   1.000
_cell.length_b   1.000
_cell.length_c   1.000
_cell.angle_alpha   90.00
_cell.angle_beta   90.00
_cell.angle_gamma   90.00
#
_symmetry.space_group_name_H-M   'P 1'
#
loop_
_entity.id
_entity.type
_entity.pdbx_description
1 polymer ?
#
loop_
_entity_poly.entity_id
_entity_poly.type
_entity_poly.pdbx_seq_one_letter_code
_entity_poly.pdbx_strand_id
1 'polypeptide(L)' 'MSLYLVGATLLGMPKGKEPKESLSDEPGTWIFRDIPREVMRRAKAAAAIQGKSVRQLTIDLMEEHLQELDRRGILPKGK' A
#
# COMPACT_ATOMS: atom_id res chain seq x y z
N MET A 1 42.07 -24.57 46.83
CA MET A 1 40.73 -24.04 47.20
C MET A 1 40.07 -23.54 45.93
N SER A 2 39.03 -24.26 45.51
CA SER A 2 38.08 -23.91 44.45
C SER A 2 36.97 -23.04 45.06
N LEU A 3 36.47 -22.05 44.31
CA LEU A 3 35.22 -21.27 44.47
C LEU A 3 35.38 -20.09 43.47
N TYR A 4 34.57 -19.80 42.45
CA TYR A 4 33.19 -20.10 42.13
C TYR A 4 32.97 -20.25 40.61
N LEU A 5 32.01 -21.12 40.32
CA LEU A 5 31.35 -21.38 39.06
C LEU A 5 30.30 -20.28 38.76
N VAL A 6 29.85 -20.23 37.50
CA VAL A 6 28.58 -19.66 36.99
C VAL A 6 28.64 -18.24 36.44
N GLY A 7 28.42 -18.12 35.12
CA GLY A 7 28.14 -16.84 34.48
C GLY A 7 28.02 -16.84 32.96
N ALA A 8 27.82 -18.00 32.31
CA ALA A 8 27.41 -18.04 30.91
C ALA A 8 25.95 -17.56 30.80
N THR A 9 25.76 -16.29 30.42
CA THR A 9 24.46 -15.85 29.88
C THR A 9 24.70 -14.93 28.69
N LEU A 10 24.77 -15.57 27.52
CA LEU A 10 24.29 -15.04 26.25
C LEU A 10 22.84 -14.58 26.45
N LEU A 11 22.66 -13.33 26.90
CA LEU A 11 21.35 -12.71 26.91
C LEU A 11 21.04 -12.28 25.48
N GLY A 12 20.30 -13.16 24.81
CA GLY A 12 19.79 -12.98 23.48
C GLY A 12 19.11 -11.62 23.34
N MET A 13 19.71 -10.76 22.51
CA MET A 13 18.98 -9.67 21.91
C MET A 13 17.79 -10.26 21.15
N PRO A 14 16.55 -9.80 21.37
CA PRO A 14 15.47 -10.13 20.46
C PRO A 14 15.87 -9.54 19.12
N LYS A 15 16.15 -10.40 18.13
CA LYS A 15 16.31 -9.97 16.74
C LYS A 15 15.05 -9.19 16.40
N GLY A 16 15.19 -7.86 16.28
CA GLY A 16 14.15 -7.01 15.74
C GLY A 16 13.68 -7.69 14.46
N LYS A 17 12.39 -8.00 14.39
CA LYS A 17 11.79 -8.51 13.17
C LYS A 17 12.01 -7.41 12.14
N GLU A 18 12.99 -7.59 11.26
CA GLU A 18 13.04 -6.88 10.00
C GLU A 18 11.64 -7.01 9.40
N PRO A 19 10.98 -5.90 9.01
CA PRO A 19 9.72 -6.01 8.30
C PRO A 19 10.02 -6.82 7.05
N LYS A 20 9.64 -8.10 7.06
CA LYS A 20 9.47 -8.84 5.83
C LYS A 20 8.40 -8.07 5.08
N GLU A 21 8.79 -7.29 4.09
CA GLU A 21 7.93 -7.01 2.94
C GLU A 21 7.58 -8.36 2.34
N SER A 22 6.59 -9.03 2.92
CA SER A 22 5.78 -9.93 2.14
C SER A 22 5.04 -9.02 1.18
N LEU A 23 5.44 -9.06 -0.09
CA LEU A 23 4.56 -8.81 -1.22
C LEU A 23 3.38 -9.77 -1.06
N SER A 24 2.44 -9.44 -0.18
CA SER A 24 1.21 -10.18 -0.06
C SER A 24 0.33 -9.68 -1.19
N ASP A 25 -0.24 -10.61 -1.96
CA ASP A 25 -1.35 -10.36 -2.91
C ASP A 25 -2.62 -9.87 -2.19
N GLU A 26 -2.49 -9.32 -0.99
CA GLU A 26 -3.57 -8.84 -0.18
C GLU A 26 -3.99 -7.44 -0.64
N PRO A 27 -5.31 -7.21 -0.83
CA PRO A 27 -5.80 -5.91 -1.22
C PRO A 27 -5.43 -4.81 -0.21
N GLY A 28 -4.75 -3.77 -0.69
CA GLY A 28 -4.51 -2.56 0.09
C GLY A 28 -5.78 -1.72 0.29
N THR A 29 -5.82 -0.92 1.37
CA THR A 29 -6.91 0.04 1.63
C THR A 29 -6.40 1.46 1.50
N TRP A 30 -7.08 2.28 0.69
CA TRP A 30 -6.80 3.72 0.56
C TRP A 30 -7.92 4.55 1.17
N ILE A 31 -7.55 5.53 1.99
CA ILE A 31 -8.48 6.45 2.65
C ILE A 31 -8.24 7.86 2.10
N PHE A 32 -9.22 8.36 1.35
CA PHE A 32 -9.23 9.73 0.85
C PHE A 32 -9.92 10.66 1.85
N ARG A 33 -9.24 11.73 2.25
CA ARG A 33 -9.78 12.78 3.15
C ARG A 33 -9.87 14.11 2.40
N ASP A 34 -10.74 14.99 2.90
CA ASP A 34 -10.88 16.37 2.44
C ASP A 34 -11.21 16.51 0.93
N ILE A 35 -11.92 15.53 0.38
CA ILE A 35 -12.36 15.57 -1.02
C ILE A 35 -13.48 16.62 -1.19
N PRO A 36 -13.33 17.58 -2.12
CA PRO A 36 -14.36 18.57 -2.39
C PRO A 36 -15.71 17.92 -2.70
N ARG A 37 -16.78 18.42 -2.07
CA ARG A 37 -18.13 17.83 -2.19
C ARG A 37 -18.63 17.77 -3.62
N GLU A 38 -18.31 18.78 -4.42
CA GLU A 38 -18.69 18.82 -5.82
C GLU A 38 -17.99 17.72 -6.65
N VAL A 39 -16.72 17.43 -6.35
CA VAL A 39 -16.00 16.31 -6.97
C VAL A 39 -16.67 14.99 -6.61
N MET A 40 -17.03 14.80 -5.34
CA MET A 40 -17.75 13.58 -4.92
C MET A 40 -19.09 13.42 -5.66
N ARG A 41 -19.84 14.51 -5.83
CA ARG A 41 -21.13 14.49 -6.53
C ARG A 41 -20.97 14.10 -8.00
N ARG A 42 -20.02 14.72 -8.70
CA ARG A 42 -19.74 14.42 -10.11
C ARG A 42 -19.23 13.01 -10.31
N ALA A 43 -18.35 12.53 -9.43
CA ALA A 43 -17.84 11.16 -9.47
C ALA A 43 -18.97 10.13 -9.28
N LYS A 44 -19.90 10.37 -8.35
CA LYS A 44 -21.09 9.51 -8.18
C LYS A 44 -21.97 9.49 -9.41
N ALA A 45 -22.23 10.66 -10.01
CA ALA A 45 -23.03 10.74 -11.23
C ALA A 45 -22.37 9.99 -12.40
N ALA A 46 -21.06 10.20 -12.60
CA ALA A 46 -20.29 9.50 -13.63
C ALA A 46 -20.30 7.99 -13.42
N ALA A 47 -20.14 7.52 -12.18
CA ALA A 47 -20.19 6.11 -11.83
C ALA A 47 -21.57 5.51 -12.12
N ALA A 48 -22.66 6.23 -11.76
CA ALA A 48 -24.03 5.79 -12.03
C ALA A 48 -24.33 5.68 -13.53
N ILE A 49 -23.90 6.65 -14.33
CA ILE A 49 -24.07 6.62 -15.80
C ILE A 49 -23.39 5.38 -16.41
N GLN A 50 -22.23 4.99 -15.88
CA GLN A 50 -21.48 3.83 -16.36
C GLN A 50 -21.92 2.50 -15.73
N GLY A 51 -22.91 2.50 -14.83
CA GLY A 51 -23.33 1.30 -14.09
C GLY A 51 -22.24 0.75 -13.15
N LYS A 52 -21.34 1.61 -12.68
CA LYS A 52 -20.18 1.24 -11.84
C LYS A 52 -20.32 1.78 -10.42
N SER A 53 -19.57 1.19 -9.49
CA SER A 53 -19.32 1.82 -8.19
C SER A 53 -18.28 2.94 -8.33
N VAL A 54 -18.29 3.91 -7.42
CA VAL A 54 -17.24 4.96 -7.38
C VAL A 54 -15.85 4.34 -7.22
N ARG A 55 -15.73 3.27 -6.44
CA ARG A 55 -14.48 2.50 -6.29
C ARG A 55 -14.00 1.99 -7.65
N GLN A 56 -14.86 1.30 -8.39
CA GLN A 56 -14.48 0.73 -9.68
C GLN A 56 -14.10 1.82 -10.68
N LEU A 57 -14.90 2.89 -10.78
CA LEU A 57 -14.58 4.04 -11.63
C LEU A 57 -13.20 4.62 -11.30
N THR A 58 -12.88 4.73 -10.02
CA THR A 58 -11.63 5.30 -9.54
C THR A 58 -10.43 4.40 -9.88
N ILE A 59 -10.59 3.08 -9.78
CA ILE A 59 -9.56 2.11 -10.17
C ILE A 59 -9.34 2.16 -11.69
N ASP A 60 -10.39 2.11 -12.49
CA ASP A 60 -10.29 2.14 -13.95
C ASP A 60 -9.54 3.39 -14.45
N LEU A 61 -9.88 4.56 -13.90
CA LEU A 61 -9.22 5.83 -14.23
C LEU A 61 -7.74 5.82 -13.84
N MET A 62 -7.38 5.19 -12.73
CA MET A 62 -5.98 5.08 -12.31
C MET A 62 -5.20 4.11 -13.21
N GLU A 63 -5.77 2.95 -13.53
CA GLU A 63 -5.12 1.97 -14.41
C GLU A 63 -4.87 2.56 -15.80
N GLU A 64 -5.87 3.24 -16.37
CA GLU A 64 -5.73 3.93 -17.65
C GLU A 64 -4.64 5.01 -17.60
N HIS A 65 -4.62 5.81 -16.53
CA HIS A 65 -3.61 6.85 -16.37
C HIS A 65 -2.20 6.28 -16.18
N LEU A 66 -2.04 5.22 -15.39
CA LEU A 66 -0.76 4.54 -15.19
C LEU A 66 -0.26 3.92 -16.49
N GLN A 67 -1.14 3.29 -17.27
CA GLN A 67 -0.78 2.74 -18.57
C GLN A 67 -0.29 3.84 -19.53
N GLU A 68 -0.93 5.01 -19.52
CA GLU A 68 -0.49 6.15 -20.32
C GLU A 68 0.87 6.68 -19.85
N LEU A 69 1.10 6.79 -18.54
CA LEU A 69 2.39 7.21 -18.01
C LEU A 69 3.51 6.21 -18.30
N ASP A 70 3.21 4.91 -18.33
CA ASP A 70 4.17 3.86 -18.72
C ASP A 70 4.54 3.98 -20.21
N ARG A 71 3.54 4.18 -21.08
CA ARG A 71 3.78 4.44 -22.52
C ARG A 71 4.66 5.66 -22.76
N ARG A 72 4.49 6.69 -21.92
CA ARG A 72 5.28 7.94 -21.99
C ARG A 72 6.66 7.81 -21.35
N GLY A 73 6.97 6.68 -20.71
CA GLY A 73 8.25 6.45 -20.04
C GLY A 73 8.47 7.31 -18.79
N ILE A 74 7.39 7.83 -18.19
CA ILE A 74 7.46 8.70 -17.01
C ILE A 74 7.49 7.87 -15.73
N LEU A 75 6.86 6.69 -15.72
CA LEU A 75 6.86 5.83 -14.55
C LEU A 75 8.27 5.24 -14.33
N PRO A 76 8.84 5.36 -13.12
CA PRO A 76 10.08 4.69 -12.79
C PRO A 76 9.84 3.19 -12.90
N LYS A 77 10.59 2.51 -13.79
CA LYS A 77 10.57 1.05 -13.84
C LYS A 77 11.09 0.56 -12.49
N GLY A 78 10.26 -0.22 -11.78
CA GLY A 78 10.59 -0.74 -10.46
C GLY A 78 11.96 -1.41 -10.43
N LYS A 79 12.63 -1.34 -9.28
CA LYS A 79 13.82 -2.14 -8.99
C LYS A 79 13.47 -3.62 -8.90
#